data_AF-A0A6I9YJ80-F1
#
_entry.id   AF-A0A6I9YJ80-F1
#
_cell.length_a   1.000
_cell.length_b   1.000
_cell.length_c   1.000
_cell.angle_alpha   90.00
_cell.angle_beta   90.00
_cell.angle_gamma   90.00
#
_symmetry.space_group_name_H-M   'P 1'
#
loop_
_entity.id
_entity.type
_entity.pdbx_description
1 polymer ?
#
loop_
_entity_poly.entity_id
_entity_poly.type
_entity_poly.pdbx_seq_one_letter_code
_entity_poly.pdbx_strand_id
1 'polypeptide(L)' 'MVPKIEWAALVGAAESLGHRSDLPSELIPDYEKNEDFLRKVHHVLMEVEVIEGTLKCPDTGREFPITKGIPNMLLSEDET' A
#
# COMPACT_ATOMS: atom_id res chain seq x y z
N MET A 1 -7.80 -12.72 0.27
CA MET A 1 -7.46 -11.29 0.00
C MET A 1 -6.35 -11.18 -1.04
N VAL A 2 -5.26 -11.94 -0.89
CA VAL A 2 -4.09 -11.90 -1.79
C VAL A 2 -4.40 -11.89 -3.30
N PRO A 3 -5.32 -12.70 -3.85
CA PRO A 3 -5.62 -12.66 -5.30
C PRO A 3 -6.22 -11.35 -5.82
N LYS A 4 -6.71 -10.47 -4.94
CA LYS A 4 -7.32 -9.17 -5.31
C LYS A 4 -6.36 -7.99 -5.15
N ILE A 5 -5.14 -8.24 -4.66
CA ILE A 5 -4.15 -7.21 -4.38
C ILE A 5 -3.35 -6.94 -5.65
N GLU A 6 -3.20 -5.66 -5.99
CA GLU A 6 -2.15 -5.25 -6.93
C GLU A 6 -0.81 -5.33 -6.16
N TRP A 7 0.00 -6.31 -6.53
CA TRP A 7 1.19 -6.68 -5.74
C TRP A 7 2.29 -5.62 -5.80
N ALA A 8 2.52 -5.01 -6.97
CA ALA A 8 3.54 -4.00 -7.15
C ALA A 8 3.23 -2.73 -6.33
N ALA A 9 1.96 -2.34 -6.23
CA ALA A 9 1.49 -1.22 -5.42
C ALA A 9 1.69 -1.49 -3.93
N LEU A 10 1.41 -2.70 -3.44
CA LEU A 10 1.67 -3.07 -2.05
C LEU A 10 3.16 -3.00 -1.72
N VAL A 11 4.01 -3.61 -2.55
CA VAL A 11 5.47 -3.62 -2.32
C VAL A 11 6.04 -2.20 -2.39
N GLY A 12 5.60 -1.40 -3.36
CA GLY A 12 6.02 -0.01 -3.49
C GLY A 12 5.60 0.86 -2.31
N ALA A 13 4.38 0.69 -1.80
CA ALA A 13 3.91 1.38 -0.60
C ALA A 13 4.69 0.93 0.65
N ALA A 14 4.94 -0.38 0.78
CA ALA A 14 5.72 -0.90 1.90
C ALA A 14 7.17 -0.40 1.89
N GLU A 15 7.76 -0.27 0.71
CA GLU A 15 9.11 0.28 0.53
C GLU A 15 9.16 1.77 0.85
N SER A 16 8.21 2.57 0.39
CA SER A 16 8.17 4.01 0.67
C SER A 16 7.98 4.32 2.17
N LEU A 17 7.32 3.41 2.90
CA LEU A 17 7.13 3.50 4.35
C LEU A 17 8.27 2.84 5.15
N GLY A 18 9.24 2.18 4.51
CA GLY A 18 10.31 1.44 5.20
C GLY A 18 9.87 0.14 5.87
N HIS A 19 8.68 -0.36 5.54
CA HIS A 19 8.05 -1.56 6.11
C HIS A 19 8.00 -2.75 5.13
N ARG A 20 8.84 -2.76 4.09
CA ARG A 20 8.86 -3.81 3.06
C ARG A 20 8.95 -5.23 3.62
N SER A 21 9.50 -5.44 4.82
CA SER A 21 9.45 -6.73 5.54
C SER A 21 9.94 -7.94 4.72
N ASP A 22 10.96 -7.71 3.87
CA ASP A 22 11.51 -8.68 2.90
C ASP A 22 10.48 -9.24 1.91
N LEU A 23 9.39 -8.51 1.65
CA LEU A 23 8.43 -8.90 0.63
C LEU A 23 9.12 -8.96 -0.74
N PRO A 24 8.98 -10.08 -1.46
CA PRO A 24 9.54 -10.25 -2.79
C PRO A 24 8.90 -9.28 -3.78
N SER A 25 9.66 -8.88 -4.80
CA SER A 25 9.18 -7.99 -5.86
C SER A 25 7.99 -8.57 -6.62
N GLU A 26 7.91 -9.90 -6.73
CA GLU A 26 6.82 -10.62 -7.38
C GLU A 26 6.16 -11.59 -6.40
N LEU A 27 4.88 -11.86 -6.61
CA LEU A 27 4.14 -12.82 -5.81
C LEU A 27 4.67 -14.23 -6.08
N ILE A 28 5.10 -14.92 -5.02
CA ILE A 28 5.67 -16.27 -5.13
C ILE A 28 4.58 -17.31 -5.46
N PRO A 29 4.90 -18.37 -6.23
CA PRO A 29 3.98 -19.48 -6.44
C PRO A 29 3.71 -20.23 -5.14
N ASP A 30 2.56 -20.91 -5.04
CA ASP A 30 2.14 -21.70 -3.86
C ASP A 30 2.20 -20.93 -2.52
N TYR A 31 2.10 -19.59 -2.56
CA TYR A 31 2.18 -18.75 -1.36
C TYR A 31 1.16 -19.11 -0.28
N GLU A 32 0.05 -19.74 -0.66
CA GLU A 32 -1.05 -20.15 0.21
C GLU A 32 -0.62 -21.19 1.26
N LYS A 33 0.45 -21.95 0.97
CA LYS A 33 1.03 -22.95 1.88
C LYS A 33 2.16 -22.39 2.73
N ASN A 34 2.59 -21.16 2.46
CA ASN A 34 3.71 -20.52 3.14
C ASN A 34 3.19 -19.56 4.22
N GLU A 35 2.97 -20.09 5.42
CA GLU A 35 2.43 -19.32 6.54
C GLU A 35 3.33 -18.13 6.92
N ASP A 36 4.65 -18.31 6.91
CA ASP A 36 5.59 -17.24 7.23
C ASP A 36 5.49 -16.07 6.24
N PHE A 37 5.35 -16.38 4.95
CA PHE A 37 5.09 -15.38 3.93
C PHE A 37 3.75 -14.68 4.16
N LEU A 38 2.68 -15.44 4.43
CA LEU A 38 1.35 -14.87 4.70
C LEU A 38 1.34 -13.96 5.93
N ARG A 39 2.11 -14.29 6.98
CA ARG A 39 2.29 -13.44 8.16
C ARG A 39 2.98 -12.12 7.82
N LYS A 40 4.00 -12.14 6.95
CA LYS A 40 4.66 -10.91 6.47
C LYS A 40 3.70 -10.03 5.65
N VAL A 41 2.93 -10.64 4.76
CA VAL A 41 1.91 -9.92 3.98
C VAL A 41 0.84 -9.32 4.90
N HIS A 42 0.38 -10.10 5.88
CA HIS A 42 -0.59 -9.63 6.87
C HIS A 42 -0.08 -8.41 7.63
N HIS A 43 1.17 -8.46 8.13
CA HIS A 43 1.78 -7.35 8.87
C HIS A 43 1.73 -6.05 8.05
N VAL A 44 2.25 -6.08 6.83
CA VAL A 44 2.31 -4.88 5.98
C VAL A 44 0.91 -4.38 5.60
N LEU A 45 -0.01 -5.29 5.30
CA LEU A 45 -1.34 -4.92 4.79
C LEU A 45 -2.32 -4.46 5.88
N MET A 46 -2.20 -5.02 7.09
CA MET A 46 -3.23 -4.90 8.13
C MET A 46 -2.72 -4.27 9.43
N GLU A 47 -1.41 -4.28 9.68
CA GLU A 47 -0.83 -3.83 10.96
C GLU A 47 0.00 -2.54 10.81
N VAL A 48 0.23 -2.07 9.57
CA VAL A 48 0.92 -0.81 9.29
C VAL A 48 -0.09 0.24 8.87
N GLU A 49 -0.19 1.32 9.65
CA GLU A 49 -1.13 2.41 9.42
C GLU A 49 -0.39 3.74 9.20
N VAL A 50 -0.79 4.49 8.17
CA VAL A 50 -0.27 5.83 7.92
C VAL A 50 -1.17 6.85 8.59
N ILE A 51 -0.69 7.45 9.69
CA ILE A 51 -1.48 8.44 10.45
C ILE A 51 -1.46 9.83 9.79
N GLU A 52 -0.30 10.25 9.30
CA GLU A 52 -0.10 11.52 8.59
C GLU A 52 0.76 11.26 7.34
N GLY A 53 0.38 11.82 6.19
CA GLY A 53 1.11 11.63 4.93
C GLY A 53 0.35 12.16 3.71
N THR A 54 0.78 11.76 2.52
CA THR A 54 0.11 12.11 1.26
C THR A 54 0.12 10.91 0.31
N LEU A 55 -0.99 10.73 -0.42
CA LEU A 55 -1.05 9.88 -1.61
C LEU A 55 -0.80 10.77 -2.83
N LYS A 56 0.16 10.42 -3.68
CA LYS A 56 0.48 11.20 -4.88
C LYS A 56 0.03 10.47 -6.14
N CYS A 57 -0.75 11.13 -6.98
CA CYS A 57 -1.10 10.62 -8.30
C CYS A 57 0.16 10.55 -9.17
N PRO A 58 0.48 9.39 -9.78
CA PRO A 58 1.68 9.25 -10.61
C PRO A 58 1.58 10.04 -11.93
N ASP A 59 0.37 10.27 -12.44
CA ASP A 59 0.17 10.91 -13.75
C ASP A 59 0.16 12.45 -13.66
N THR A 60 -0.52 13.00 -12.65
CA THR A 60 -0.71 14.46 -12.50
C THR A 60 0.20 15.07 -11.43
N GLY A 61 0.79 14.24 -10.56
CA GLY A 61 1.52 14.69 -9.39
C GLY A 61 0.65 15.25 -8.27
N ARG A 62 -0.69 15.22 -8.42
CA ARG A 62 -1.64 15.71 -7.40
C ARG A 62 -1.48 14.94 -6.10
N GLU A 63 -1.38 15.68 -5.00
CA GLU A 63 -1.29 15.11 -3.65
C GLU A 63 -2.65 15.13 -2.96
N PHE A 64 -2.99 14.01 -2.33
CA PHE A 64 -4.18 13.76 -1.52
C PHE A 64 -3.72 13.52 -0.08
N PRO A 65 -4.02 14.44 0.86
CA PRO A 65 -3.51 14.33 2.22
C PRO A 65 -4.18 13.19 3.00
N ILE A 66 -3.40 12.53 3.84
CA ILE A 66 -3.84 11.61 4.88
C ILE A 66 -3.68 12.35 6.20
N THR A 67 -4.76 12.50 6.95
CA THR A 67 -4.76 13.18 8.26
C THR A 67 -5.53 12.35 9.26
N LYS A 68 -4.96 12.10 10.44
CA LYS A 68 -5.53 11.21 11.47
C LYS A 68 -5.93 9.83 10.91
N GLY A 69 -5.12 9.28 10.00
CA GLY A 69 -5.36 7.99 9.37
C GLY A 69 -6.44 7.97 8.29
N ILE A 70 -7.00 9.12 7.91
CA ILE A 70 -8.09 9.21 6.93
C ILE A 70 -7.57 9.87 5.65
N PRO A 71 -7.56 9.18 4.50
CA PRO A 71 -7.19 9.78 3.21
C PRO A 71 -8.31 10.70 2.70
N ASN A 72 -7.96 11.89 2.23
CA ASN A 72 -8.88 12.84 1.62
C ASN A 72 -8.69 12.86 0.09
N MET A 73 -9.63 12.25 -0.63
CA MET A 73 -9.64 12.14 -2.09
C MET A 73 -10.54 13.19 -2.78
N LEU A 74 -10.97 14.24 -2.06
CA LEU A 74 -11.81 15.30 -2.64
C LEU A 74 -11.03 16.13 -3.67
N LEU A 75 -11.66 16.38 -4.81
CA LEU A 75 -11.17 17.23 -5.88
C LEU A 75 -11.79 18.63 -5.77
N SER A 76 -11.08 19.67 -6.21
CA SER A 76 -11.71 20.98 -6.40
C SER A 76 -12.60 20.97 -7.65
N GLU A 77 -13.48 21.97 -7.78
CA GLU A 77 -14.37 22.11 -8.95
C GLU A 77 -13.59 22.18 -10.28
N ASP A 78 -12.40 22.77 -10.27
CA ASP A 78 -11.51 22.86 -11.44
C ASP A 78 -10.81 21.54 -11.78
N GLU A 79 -10.81 20.57 -10.85
CA GLU A 79 -10.16 19.25 -10.97
C GLU A 79 -11.16 18.11 -11.26
N THR A 80 -12.46 18.40 -11.32
CA THR A 80 -13.54 17.39 -11.44
C THR A 80 -13.87 17.02 -12.89
#